data_AF-A0A946K079-F1
#
_entry.id   AF-A0A946K079-F1
#
_cell.length_a   1.000
_cell.length_b   1.000
_cell.length_c   1.000
_cell.angle_alpha   90.00
_cell.angle_beta   90.00
_cell.angle_gamma   90.00
#
_symmetry.space_group_name_H-M   'P 1'
#
loop_
_entity.id
_entity.type
_entity.pdbx_description
1 polymer ?
#
loop_
_entity_poly.entity_id
_entity_poly.type
_entity_poly.pdbx_seq_one_letter_code
_entity_poly.pdbx_strand_id
1 'polypeptide(L)'
;SWFWIKEGNTTSYVSWHQDSQYWGLDTSHLVTAWIALSPASEESGCMRVLPGSHLGEPLEHVDLYHDDNLLTRGQEILTIDESQAVSMPLNTGEMSFHNINIAHASAPNQTSDRRIGLSFHYMPAATKQLKSEWDCAALVRGSDEFKNFEHTPAPTTDFDPVTMAYHERATQVMRDILFQGAEKVRPTI
;
A
#
# COMPACT_ATOMS: atom_id res chain seq x y z
N SER A 1 -7.47 3.92 1.91
CA SER A 1 -7.30 2.82 0.93
C SER A 1 -6.60 3.38 -0.30
N TRP A 2 -5.97 2.54 -1.13
CA TRP A 2 -5.27 2.99 -2.34
C TRP A 2 -5.65 2.13 -3.54
N PHE A 3 -5.81 2.78 -4.69
CA PHE A 3 -5.96 2.10 -5.98
C PHE A 3 -4.59 1.82 -6.60
N TRP A 4 -4.43 0.61 -7.13
CA TRP A 4 -3.24 0.16 -7.84
C TRP A 4 -3.62 -0.23 -9.26
N ILE A 5 -3.61 0.75 -10.15
CA ILE A 5 -4.04 0.59 -11.55
C ILE A 5 -2.82 0.43 -12.45
N LYS A 6 -2.84 -0.58 -13.32
CA LYS A 6 -1.92 -0.74 -14.44
C LYS A 6 -2.72 -0.84 -15.72
N GLU A 7 -2.66 0.19 -16.57
CA GLU A 7 -3.30 0.16 -17.88
C GLU A 7 -2.72 -0.97 -18.75
N GLY A 8 -3.46 -1.39 -19.78
CA GLY A 8 -3.00 -2.44 -20.69
C GLY A 8 -1.73 -2.04 -21.44
N ASN A 9 -0.83 -3.00 -21.65
CA ASN A 9 0.46 -2.83 -22.34
C ASN A 9 1.35 -1.69 -21.78
N THR A 10 1.28 -1.43 -20.47
CA THR A 10 2.13 -0.44 -19.81
C THR A 10 3.39 -1.07 -19.23
N THR A 11 4.48 -0.29 -19.17
CA THR A 11 5.73 -0.66 -18.49
C THR A 11 5.67 -0.42 -16.98
N SER A 12 4.59 0.20 -16.47
CA SER A 12 4.47 0.55 -15.05
C SER A 12 4.56 -0.67 -14.12
N TYR A 13 5.43 -0.58 -13.11
CA TYR A 13 5.71 -1.67 -12.18
C TYR A 13 5.75 -1.19 -10.73
N VAL A 14 5.83 -2.13 -9.80
CA VAL A 14 6.12 -1.87 -8.39
C VAL A 14 7.37 -2.67 -8.07
N SER A 15 8.46 -1.99 -7.69
CA SER A 15 9.72 -2.64 -7.30
C SER A 15 9.56 -3.45 -6.02
N TRP A 16 10.54 -4.31 -5.74
CA TRP A 16 10.59 -5.04 -4.47
C TRP A 16 10.70 -4.07 -3.30
N HIS A 17 9.76 -4.13 -2.36
CA HIS A 17 9.72 -3.26 -1.20
C HIS A 17 9.04 -3.95 0.00
N GLN A 18 9.13 -3.31 1.17
CA GLN A 18 8.36 -3.63 2.36
C GLN A 18 7.58 -2.37 2.72
N ASP A 19 6.27 -2.50 2.96
CA ASP A 19 5.41 -1.36 3.22
C ASP A 19 5.85 -0.59 4.48
N SER A 20 6.38 -1.27 5.49
CA SER A 20 6.62 -0.69 6.83
C SER A 20 7.49 0.56 6.85
N GLN A 21 8.37 0.73 5.86
CA GLN A 21 9.22 1.91 5.72
C GLN A 21 8.43 3.22 5.49
N TYR A 22 7.23 3.11 4.95
CA TYR A 22 6.43 4.27 4.57
C TYR A 22 5.63 4.86 5.73
N TRP A 23 5.01 4.01 6.54
CA TRP A 23 3.86 4.40 7.37
C TRP A 23 4.22 5.10 8.67
N GLY A 24 5.42 4.90 9.20
CA GLY A 24 5.84 5.51 10.46
C GLY A 24 5.02 5.03 11.67
N LEU A 25 4.61 3.77 11.69
CA LEU A 25 3.82 3.21 12.78
C LEU A 25 4.71 2.52 13.82
N ASP A 26 4.28 2.50 15.08
CA ASP A 26 5.00 1.89 16.20
C ASP A 26 4.92 0.35 16.25
N THR A 27 4.29 -0.28 15.25
CA THR A 27 4.10 -1.72 15.20
C THR A 27 4.17 -2.27 13.77
N SER A 28 4.58 -3.53 13.65
CA SER A 28 4.51 -4.33 12.42
C SER A 28 3.30 -5.27 12.38
N HIS A 29 2.43 -5.23 13.39
CA HIS A 29 1.18 -6.01 13.44
C HIS A 29 0.09 -5.44 12.51
N LEU A 30 0.46 -5.15 11.26
CA LEU A 30 -0.45 -4.69 10.23
C LEU A 30 -0.63 -5.77 9.16
N VAL A 31 -1.83 -5.78 8.59
CA VAL A 31 -2.16 -6.61 7.43
C VAL A 31 -2.75 -5.75 6.34
N THR A 32 -2.20 -5.89 5.14
CA THR A 32 -2.77 -5.34 3.91
C THR A 32 -3.69 -6.40 3.31
N ALA A 33 -4.95 -6.03 3.08
CA ALA A 33 -5.87 -6.77 2.24
C ALA A 33 -5.89 -6.12 0.86
N TRP A 34 -5.42 -6.83 -0.15
CA TRP A 34 -5.41 -6.38 -1.55
C TRP A 34 -6.50 -7.11 -2.32
N ILE A 35 -7.50 -6.38 -2.82
CA ILE A 35 -8.67 -6.91 -3.53
C ILE A 35 -8.50 -6.70 -5.03
N ALA A 36 -8.71 -7.76 -5.79
CA ALA A 36 -8.71 -7.73 -7.25
C ALA A 36 -10.06 -7.21 -7.77
N LEU A 37 -10.09 -6.01 -8.34
CA LEU A 37 -11.29 -5.47 -9.01
C LEU A 37 -11.34 -5.83 -10.51
N SER A 38 -10.23 -6.34 -11.03
CA SER A 38 -10.09 -6.98 -12.34
C SER A 38 -9.26 -8.26 -12.18
N PRO A 39 -9.14 -9.11 -13.22
CA PRO A 39 -8.18 -10.20 -13.19
C PRO A 39 -6.76 -9.69 -12.91
N ALA A 40 -6.04 -10.39 -12.04
CA ALA A 40 -4.65 -10.15 -11.71
C ALA A 40 -3.87 -11.46 -11.94
N SER A 41 -3.63 -11.79 -13.21
CA SER A 41 -2.74 -12.87 -13.64
C SER A 41 -1.26 -12.43 -13.61
N GLU A 42 -0.33 -13.37 -13.76
CA GLU A 42 1.09 -13.06 -13.95
C GLU A 42 1.33 -12.11 -15.14
N GLU A 43 0.65 -12.34 -16.27
CA GLU A 43 0.73 -11.51 -17.48
C GLU A 43 0.22 -10.09 -17.24
N SER A 44 -0.84 -9.93 -16.43
CA SER A 44 -1.35 -8.60 -16.04
C SER A 44 -0.57 -7.95 -14.88
N GLY A 45 0.51 -8.61 -14.43
CA GLY A 45 1.37 -8.13 -13.37
C GLY A 45 0.75 -8.28 -11.97
N CYS A 46 0.30 -9.48 -11.60
CA CYS A 46 -0.11 -9.79 -10.22
C CYS A 46 1.02 -9.53 -9.20
N MET A 47 0.67 -9.50 -7.91
CA MET A 47 1.68 -9.37 -6.87
C MET A 47 2.54 -10.62 -6.79
N ARG A 48 3.82 -10.42 -6.50
CA ARG A 48 4.79 -11.45 -6.16
C ARG A 48 5.31 -11.17 -4.76
N VAL A 49 5.57 -12.21 -3.99
CA VAL A 49 6.11 -12.12 -2.62
C VAL A 49 7.35 -12.96 -2.48
N LEU A 50 8.22 -12.61 -1.54
CA LEU A 50 9.26 -13.50 -1.04
C LEU A 50 8.75 -14.15 0.26
N PRO A 51 8.32 -15.42 0.24
CA PRO A 51 7.75 -16.07 1.41
C PRO A 51 8.71 -16.02 2.62
N GLY A 52 8.16 -15.71 3.80
CA GLY A 52 8.94 -15.68 5.05
C GLY A 52 9.79 -14.42 5.27
N SER A 53 9.93 -13.53 4.29
CA SER A 53 10.78 -12.34 4.43
C SER A 53 10.31 -11.35 5.51
N HIS A 54 9.06 -11.47 5.96
CA HIS A 54 8.47 -10.64 7.02
C HIS A 54 8.86 -11.07 8.44
N LEU A 55 9.50 -12.25 8.58
CA LEU A 55 9.91 -12.81 9.89
C LEU A 55 11.30 -12.32 10.34
N GLY A 56 12.10 -11.78 9.43
CA GLY A 56 13.43 -11.28 9.71
C GLY A 56 13.47 -9.79 10.01
N GLU A 57 14.68 -9.27 10.15
CA GLU A 57 14.93 -7.83 10.17
C GLU A 57 14.49 -7.17 8.86
N PRO A 58 14.14 -5.87 8.87
CA PRO A 58 13.87 -5.12 7.64
C PRO A 58 15.01 -5.27 6.63
N LEU A 59 14.66 -5.50 5.37
CA LEU A 59 15.62 -5.56 4.28
C LEU A 59 16.09 -4.14 3.93
N GLU A 60 17.31 -4.04 3.40
CA GLU A 60 17.85 -2.75 2.99
C GLU A 60 17.14 -2.23 1.73
N HIS A 61 16.66 -0.98 1.81
CA HIS A 61 16.05 -0.26 0.69
C HIS A 61 16.99 0.83 0.20
N VAL A 62 17.00 1.02 -1.12
CA VAL A 62 17.63 2.18 -1.78
C VAL A 62 16.59 2.98 -2.55
N ASP A 63 16.73 4.31 -2.56
CA ASP A 63 15.83 5.19 -3.31
C ASP A 63 16.37 5.37 -4.76
N LEU A 64 15.68 4.81 -5.76
CA LEU A 64 16.14 4.83 -7.16
C LEU A 64 15.30 5.73 -8.09
N TYR A 65 14.10 6.14 -7.68
CA TYR A 65 13.26 7.12 -8.37
C TYR A 65 12.99 6.84 -9.87
N HIS A 66 12.81 5.59 -10.28
CA HIS A 66 12.42 5.23 -11.65
C HIS A 66 11.02 5.74 -12.04
N ASP A 67 10.87 6.32 -13.24
CA ASP A 67 9.61 6.95 -13.67
C ASP A 67 8.44 5.96 -13.80
N ASP A 68 8.73 4.73 -14.24
CA ASP A 68 7.73 3.67 -14.40
C ASP A 68 7.39 2.94 -13.07
N ASN A 69 8.10 3.24 -11.98
CA ASN A 69 7.81 2.66 -10.67
C ASN A 69 6.68 3.42 -9.98
N LEU A 70 5.58 2.73 -9.68
CA LEU A 70 4.40 3.28 -9.03
C LEU A 70 4.63 3.60 -7.54
N LEU A 71 5.74 3.15 -6.93
CA LEU A 71 6.09 3.57 -5.57
C LEU A 71 6.49 5.04 -5.56
N THR A 72 5.82 5.81 -4.71
CA THR A 72 5.98 7.26 -4.59
C THR A 72 7.41 7.69 -4.24
N ARG A 73 8.13 6.89 -3.43
CA ARG A 73 9.55 7.12 -3.10
C ARG A 73 10.53 6.31 -3.97
N GLY A 74 10.04 5.36 -4.78
CA GLY A 74 10.89 4.49 -5.57
C GLY A 74 11.90 3.67 -4.76
N GLN A 75 11.52 3.25 -3.54
CA GLN A 75 12.36 2.38 -2.70
C GLN A 75 12.42 0.99 -3.31
N GLU A 76 13.61 0.43 -3.33
CA GLU A 76 13.84 -0.89 -3.91
C GLU A 76 14.78 -1.72 -3.05
N ILE A 77 14.42 -2.99 -2.87
CA ILE A 77 15.27 -4.01 -2.25
C ILE A 77 16.00 -4.72 -3.40
N LEU A 78 17.32 -4.50 -3.49
CA LEU A 78 18.14 -5.03 -4.58
C LEU A 78 18.64 -6.47 -4.35
N THR A 79 18.48 -6.99 -3.13
CA THR A 79 19.06 -8.26 -2.69
C THR A 79 18.11 -9.45 -2.79
N ILE A 80 16.94 -9.27 -3.42
CA ILE A 80 15.95 -10.34 -3.56
C ILE A 80 16.42 -11.40 -4.54
N ASP A 81 16.47 -12.66 -4.08
CA ASP A 81 16.57 -13.82 -4.95
C ASP A 81 15.20 -14.14 -5.56
N GLU A 82 14.96 -13.68 -6.78
CA GLU A 82 13.68 -13.88 -7.47
C GLU A 82 13.36 -15.36 -7.75
N SER A 83 14.32 -16.28 -7.69
CA SER A 83 14.03 -17.71 -7.83
C SER A 83 13.22 -18.28 -6.67
N GLN A 84 13.20 -17.58 -5.53
CA GLN A 84 12.42 -17.91 -4.34
C GLN A 84 11.10 -17.13 -4.26
N ALA A 85 10.85 -16.21 -5.21
CA ALA A 85 9.61 -15.45 -5.25
C ALA A 85 8.42 -16.31 -5.70
N VAL A 86 7.24 -16.00 -5.17
CA VAL A 86 5.99 -16.68 -5.51
C VAL A 86 4.97 -15.66 -6.00
N SER A 87 4.37 -15.93 -7.15
CA SER A 87 3.24 -15.17 -7.70
C SER A 87 1.97 -15.41 -6.89
N MET A 88 1.15 -14.37 -6.74
CA MET A 88 -0.17 -14.44 -6.11
C MET A 88 -1.24 -14.01 -7.11
N PRO A 89 -1.55 -14.85 -8.12
CA PRO A 89 -2.60 -14.53 -9.08
C PRO A 89 -3.97 -14.55 -8.40
N LEU A 90 -4.85 -13.64 -8.82
CA LEU A 90 -6.19 -13.50 -8.28
C LEU A 90 -7.21 -13.30 -9.41
N ASN A 91 -8.37 -13.95 -9.29
CA ASN A 91 -9.54 -13.65 -10.08
C ASN A 91 -10.25 -12.39 -9.54
N THR A 92 -11.08 -11.75 -10.36
CA THR A 92 -11.92 -10.62 -9.92
C THR A 92 -12.77 -11.01 -8.70
N GLY A 93 -12.72 -10.18 -7.66
CA GLY A 93 -13.41 -10.37 -6.39
C GLY A 93 -12.62 -11.15 -5.34
N GLU A 94 -11.52 -11.81 -5.73
CA GLU A 94 -10.61 -12.44 -4.77
C GLU A 94 -9.71 -11.39 -4.11
N MET A 95 -9.09 -11.78 -2.99
CA MET A 95 -8.15 -10.93 -2.27
C MET A 95 -6.98 -11.73 -1.72
N SER A 96 -5.84 -11.05 -1.57
CA SER A 96 -4.70 -11.55 -0.83
C SER A 96 -4.53 -10.77 0.48
N PHE A 97 -3.97 -11.44 1.48
CA PHE A 97 -3.59 -10.82 2.74
C PHE A 97 -2.09 -10.96 2.91
N HIS A 98 -1.42 -9.89 3.30
CA HIS A 98 0.01 -9.92 3.50
C HIS A 98 0.43 -8.95 4.61
N ASN A 99 1.48 -9.32 5.35
CA ASN A 99 2.00 -8.49 6.43
C ASN A 99 2.80 -7.31 5.85
N ILE A 100 2.79 -6.18 6.54
CA ILE A 100 3.49 -4.95 6.12
C ILE A 100 5.02 -5.13 5.92
N ASN A 101 5.63 -6.14 6.52
CA ASN A 101 7.05 -6.49 6.36
C ASN A 101 7.31 -7.54 5.27
N ILE A 102 6.31 -8.03 4.55
CA ILE A 102 6.57 -8.97 3.45
C ILE A 102 7.21 -8.20 2.29
N ALA A 103 8.31 -8.74 1.77
CA ALA A 103 8.94 -8.21 0.58
C ALA A 103 8.05 -8.61 -0.60
N HIS A 104 7.59 -7.62 -1.35
CA HIS A 104 6.67 -7.85 -2.45
C HIS A 104 6.88 -6.86 -3.59
N ALA A 105 6.46 -7.26 -4.79
CA ALA A 105 6.62 -6.52 -6.04
C ALA A 105 5.46 -6.82 -6.99
N SER A 106 5.34 -6.08 -8.09
CA SER A 106 4.45 -6.48 -9.18
C SER A 106 5.00 -6.06 -10.55
N ALA A 107 5.01 -7.01 -11.49
CA ALA A 107 5.54 -6.83 -12.85
C ALA A 107 4.64 -5.92 -13.72
N PRO A 108 5.13 -5.40 -14.86
CA PRO A 108 4.31 -4.66 -15.83
C PRO A 108 3.08 -5.43 -16.32
N ASN A 109 2.08 -4.72 -16.84
CA ASN A 109 0.88 -5.32 -17.41
C ASN A 109 1.06 -5.52 -18.92
N GLN A 110 1.17 -6.78 -19.34
CA GLN A 110 1.36 -7.17 -20.75
C GLN A 110 0.04 -7.49 -21.45
N THR A 111 -1.09 -7.45 -20.74
CA THR A 111 -2.41 -7.67 -21.31
C THR A 111 -2.95 -6.39 -21.96
N SER A 112 -4.00 -6.51 -22.78
CA SER A 112 -4.65 -5.36 -23.43
C SER A 112 -5.66 -4.60 -22.56
N ASP A 113 -6.04 -5.15 -21.41
CA ASP A 113 -6.99 -4.54 -20.48
C ASP A 113 -6.29 -4.08 -19.19
N ARG A 114 -6.92 -3.19 -18.44
CA ARG A 114 -6.39 -2.66 -17.18
C ARG A 114 -6.45 -3.69 -16.06
N ARG A 115 -5.39 -3.70 -15.24
CA ARG A 115 -5.39 -4.37 -13.94
C ARG A 115 -5.73 -3.36 -12.84
N ILE A 116 -6.76 -3.62 -12.04
CA ILE A 116 -7.25 -2.74 -10.98
C ILE A 116 -7.19 -3.48 -9.64
N GLY A 117 -6.35 -3.00 -8.74
CA GLY A 117 -6.29 -3.43 -7.35
C GLY A 117 -6.77 -2.36 -6.39
N LEU A 118 -7.33 -2.77 -5.25
CA LEU A 118 -7.66 -1.88 -4.14
C LEU A 118 -7.07 -2.43 -2.84
N SER A 119 -6.25 -1.64 -2.14
CA SER A 119 -5.68 -2.04 -0.86
C SER A 119 -6.34 -1.37 0.34
N PHE A 120 -6.63 -2.18 1.36
CA PHE A 120 -7.02 -1.79 2.71
C PHE A 120 -5.94 -2.22 3.69
N HIS A 121 -5.67 -1.39 4.68
CA HIS A 121 -4.65 -1.66 5.68
C HIS A 121 -5.33 -1.69 7.04
N TYR A 122 -5.13 -2.79 7.76
CA TYR A 122 -5.72 -3.00 9.07
C TYR A 122 -4.63 -3.04 10.13
N MET A 123 -4.90 -2.40 11.25
CA MET A 123 -4.00 -2.30 12.39
C MET A 123 -4.78 -2.41 13.71
N PRO A 124 -4.15 -2.87 14.79
CA PRO A 124 -4.73 -2.80 16.13
C PRO A 124 -5.06 -1.36 16.53
N ALA A 125 -6.12 -1.17 17.34
CA ALA A 125 -6.48 0.16 17.86
C ALA A 125 -5.36 0.80 18.72
N ALA A 126 -4.47 -0.02 19.27
CA ALA A 126 -3.34 0.42 20.08
C ALA A 126 -2.19 1.06 19.28
N THR A 127 -2.17 0.90 17.95
CA THR A 127 -1.13 1.46 17.07
C THR A 127 -1.02 2.97 17.25
N LYS A 128 0.19 3.52 17.07
CA LYS A 128 0.48 4.96 17.09
C LYS A 128 1.20 5.40 15.83
N GLN A 129 0.88 6.61 15.38
CA GLN A 129 1.63 7.32 14.35
C GLN A 129 2.85 8.00 14.98
N LEU A 130 4.03 7.82 14.38
CA LEU A 130 5.30 8.36 14.86
C LEU A 130 5.77 9.59 14.07
N LYS A 131 5.19 9.83 12.88
CA LYS A 131 5.63 10.87 11.95
C LYS A 131 4.72 12.10 11.91
N SER A 132 3.54 12.03 12.53
CA SER A 132 2.55 13.11 12.55
C SER A 132 1.82 13.15 13.89
N GLU A 133 1.48 14.36 14.33
CA GLU A 133 0.65 14.60 15.53
C GLU A 133 -0.83 14.29 15.29
N TRP A 134 -1.26 14.23 14.02
CA TRP A 134 -2.63 13.90 13.64
C TRP A 134 -2.62 12.87 12.53
N ASP A 135 -3.48 11.86 12.67
CA ASP A 135 -3.76 10.84 11.67
C ASP A 135 -5.18 10.28 11.93
N CYS A 136 -5.75 9.57 10.97
CA CYS A 136 -7.12 9.08 11.05
C CYS A 136 -7.28 7.62 10.60
N ALA A 137 -8.26 6.93 11.19
CA ALA A 137 -8.57 5.55 10.85
C ALA A 137 -10.05 5.23 11.10
N ALA A 138 -10.61 4.28 10.35
CA ALA A 138 -11.96 3.78 10.61
C ALA A 138 -11.92 2.64 11.65
N LEU A 139 -12.73 2.72 12.70
CA LEU A 139 -12.95 1.58 13.60
C LEU A 139 -13.89 0.57 12.93
N VAL A 140 -13.33 -0.53 12.44
CA VAL A 140 -14.08 -1.55 11.69
C VAL A 140 -14.49 -2.77 12.53
N ARG A 141 -13.85 -2.98 13.69
CA ARG A 141 -14.14 -4.07 14.64
C ARG A 141 -13.71 -3.69 16.05
N GLY A 142 -14.46 -4.16 17.04
CA GLY A 142 -14.12 -4.02 18.46
C GLY A 142 -14.41 -2.63 19.01
N SER A 143 -13.58 -2.19 19.95
CA SER A 143 -13.63 -0.89 20.61
C SER A 143 -12.24 -0.24 20.61
N ASP A 144 -12.21 1.10 20.62
CA ASP A 144 -10.98 1.88 20.70
C ASP A 144 -10.93 2.66 22.02
N GLU A 145 -10.05 2.22 22.92
CA GLU A 145 -9.79 2.87 24.21
C GLU A 145 -8.55 3.79 24.16
N PHE A 146 -7.74 3.69 23.10
CA PHE A 146 -6.45 4.37 22.99
C PHE A 146 -6.58 5.74 22.34
N LYS A 147 -7.48 5.88 21.36
CA LYS A 147 -7.76 7.14 20.66
C LYS A 147 -6.51 7.76 20.03
N ASN A 148 -5.60 6.92 19.54
CA ASN A 148 -4.38 7.35 18.85
C ASN A 148 -4.67 7.89 17.43
N PHE A 149 -5.82 7.54 16.85
CA PHE A 149 -6.28 8.01 15.54
C PHE A 149 -7.65 8.65 15.67
N GLU A 150 -7.89 9.73 14.93
CA GLU A 150 -9.24 10.28 14.81
C GLU A 150 -10.12 9.33 13.97
N HIS A 151 -11.34 9.05 14.44
CA HIS A 151 -12.23 8.15 13.71
C HIS A 151 -12.79 8.85 12.47
N THR A 152 -12.59 8.22 11.31
CA THR A 152 -13.11 8.75 10.04
C THR A 152 -14.64 8.78 10.04
N PRO A 153 -15.29 9.87 9.61
CA PRO A 153 -16.74 9.92 9.46
C PRO A 153 -17.21 8.96 8.35
N ALA A 154 -18.37 8.33 8.56
CA ALA A 154 -19.00 7.50 7.53
C ALA A 154 -19.81 8.39 6.57
N PRO A 155 -19.63 8.26 5.24
CA PRO A 155 -20.41 9.02 4.27
C PRO A 155 -21.88 8.57 4.30
N THR A 156 -22.80 9.53 4.21
CA THR A 156 -24.25 9.25 4.16
C THR A 156 -24.80 9.19 2.73
N THR A 157 -24.07 9.76 1.79
CA THR A 157 -24.35 9.76 0.35
C THR A 157 -23.03 9.75 -0.42
N ASP A 158 -23.08 9.36 -1.69
CA ASP A 158 -21.94 9.54 -2.59
C ASP A 158 -21.56 11.03 -2.64
N PHE A 159 -20.25 11.29 -2.54
CA PHE A 159 -19.68 12.64 -2.51
C PHE A 159 -20.22 13.55 -1.40
N ASP A 160 -20.57 12.97 -0.25
CA ASP A 160 -20.96 13.72 0.96
C ASP A 160 -19.91 14.83 1.26
N PRO A 161 -20.27 16.13 1.23
CA PRO A 161 -19.31 17.22 1.31
C PRO A 161 -18.45 17.23 2.58
N VAL A 162 -19.00 16.73 3.70
CA VAL A 162 -18.28 16.67 4.98
C VAL A 162 -17.19 15.61 4.90
N THR A 163 -17.54 14.42 4.41
CA THR A 163 -16.54 13.34 4.26
C THR A 163 -15.53 13.61 3.15
N MET A 164 -15.92 14.33 2.10
CA MET A 164 -15.00 14.77 1.04
C MET A 164 -13.94 15.74 1.58
N ALA A 165 -14.35 16.77 2.33
CA ALA A 165 -13.41 17.71 2.96
C ALA A 165 -12.52 17.01 4.00
N TYR A 166 -13.08 16.04 4.74
CA TYR A 166 -12.31 15.21 5.67
C TYR A 166 -11.25 14.37 4.93
N HIS A 167 -11.66 13.71 3.84
CA HIS A 167 -10.77 12.92 3.00
C HIS A 167 -9.63 13.76 2.43
N GLU A 168 -9.91 14.97 1.92
CA GLU A 168 -8.87 15.87 1.42
C GLU A 168 -7.80 16.18 2.47
N ARG A 169 -8.22 16.51 3.70
CA ARG A 169 -7.30 16.69 4.84
C ARG A 169 -6.49 15.41 5.12
N ALA A 170 -7.15 14.27 5.19
CA ALA A 170 -6.52 12.98 5.45
C ALA A 170 -5.47 12.62 4.38
N THR A 171 -5.79 12.84 3.11
CA THR A 171 -4.87 12.62 1.98
C THR A 171 -3.64 13.52 2.08
N GLN A 172 -3.82 14.80 2.44
CA GLN A 172 -2.70 15.74 2.60
C GLN A 172 -1.75 15.29 3.72
N VAL A 173 -2.29 14.90 4.87
CA VAL A 173 -1.48 14.42 6.00
C VAL A 173 -0.75 13.12 5.66
N MET A 174 -1.44 12.15 5.06
CA MET A 174 -0.82 10.91 4.61
C MET A 174 0.31 11.16 3.61
N ARG A 175 0.12 12.12 2.69
CA ARG A 175 1.16 12.54 1.75
C ARG A 175 2.37 13.09 2.49
N ASP A 176 2.18 13.96 3.48
CA ASP A 176 3.28 14.54 4.26
C ASP A 176 4.06 13.46 5.04
N ILE A 177 3.35 12.48 5.61
CA ILE A 177 3.96 11.30 6.27
C ILE A 177 4.79 10.47 5.28
N LEU A 178 4.22 10.16 4.11
CA LEU A 178 4.84 9.32 3.09
C LEU A 178 6.12 9.96 2.52
N PHE A 179 6.11 11.27 2.30
CA PHE A 179 7.25 11.98 1.70
C PHE A 179 8.20 12.62 2.72
N GLN A 180 8.00 12.38 4.02
CA GLN A 180 8.89 12.90 5.05
C GLN A 180 10.33 12.41 4.80
N GLY A 181 11.24 13.35 4.53
CA GLY A 181 12.65 13.07 4.25
C GLY A 181 12.94 12.56 2.83
N ALA A 182 11.97 12.53 1.92
CA ALA A 182 12.21 12.18 0.52
C ALA A 182 12.86 13.33 -0.25
N GLU A 183 13.82 13.04 -1.13
CA GLU A 183 14.47 14.05 -1.98
C GLU A 183 13.54 14.56 -3.09
N LYS A 184 12.58 13.73 -3.52
CA LYS A 184 11.60 14.05 -4.56
C LYS A 184 10.19 13.73 -4.09
N VAL A 185 9.28 14.65 -4.39
CA VAL A 185 7.85 14.47 -4.15
C VAL A 185 7.15 14.26 -5.49
N ARG A 186 6.44 13.14 -5.65
CA ARG A 186 5.65 12.84 -6.86
C ARG A 186 4.20 13.27 -6.70
N PRO A 187 3.46 13.56 -7.78
CA PRO A 187 2.00 13.66 -7.71
C PRO A 187 1.45 12.35 -7.16
N THR A 188 0.64 12.42 -6.10
CA THR A 188 -0.18 11.30 -5.66
C THR A 188 -1.47 11.36 -6.46
N ILE A 189 -1.83 10.26 -7.11
CA ILE A 189 -3.16 10.04 -7.68
C ILE A 189 -4.19 9.98 -6.57
#